data_AF-A0A851G6I5-F1
#
_entry.id   AF-A0A851G6I5-F1
#
_cell.length_a   1.000
_cell.length_b   1.000
_cell.length_c   1.000
_cell.angle_alpha   90.00
_cell.angle_beta   90.00
_cell.angle_gamma   90.00
#
_symmetry.space_group_name_H-M   'P 1'
#
loop_
_entity.id
_entity.type
_entity.pdbx_description
1 polymer ?
#
loop_
_entity_poly.entity_id
_entity_poly.type
_entity_poly.pdbx_seq_one_letter_code
_entity_poly.pdbx_strand_id
1 'polypeptide(L)' 'MKKLKVEKTGCWGTINGVFQQLPLGHEFVAVDVPPPFAGRVSVVGEVEEQELEVATPGADDKPA' A
#
# COMPACT_ATOMS: atom_id res chain seq x y z
N MET A 1 -7.82 -10.83 1.97
CA MET A 1 -7.06 -9.90 1.09
C MET A 1 -5.66 -10.46 0.90
N LYS A 2 -4.91 -10.06 -0.13
CA LYS A 2 -3.54 -10.53 -0.38
C LYS A 2 -2.52 -9.47 0.04
N LYS A 3 -1.46 -9.88 0.72
CA LYS A 3 -0.29 -9.03 0.99
C LYS A 3 0.63 -9.08 -0.21
N LEU A 4 0.84 -7.94 -0.85
CA LEU A 4 1.68 -7.78 -2.02
C LEU A 4 2.94 -7.02 -1.63
N LYS A 5 4.10 -7.44 -2.15
CA LYS A 5 5.38 -6.77 -1.97
C LYS A 5 5.92 -6.29 -3.30
N VAL A 6 6.35 -5.03 -3.34
CA VAL A 6 6.97 -4.42 -4.50
C VAL A 6 8.36 -5.02 -4.72
N GLU A 7 8.53 -5.73 -5.83
CA GLU A 7 9.82 -6.32 -6.22
C GLU A 7 10.50 -5.55 -7.34
N LYS A 8 9.73 -4.76 -8.11
CA LYS A 8 10.23 -3.90 -9.18
C LYS A 8 9.77 -2.46 -9.03
N THR A 9 10.64 -1.55 -9.45
CA THR A 9 10.38 -0.11 -9.50
C THR A 9 9.27 0.21 -10.51
N GLY A 10 8.68 1.40 -10.40
CA GLY A 10 7.55 1.80 -11.25
C GLY A 10 6.18 1.37 -10.72
N CYS A 11 6.09 0.87 -9.49
CA CYS A 11 4.83 0.78 -8.75
C CYS A 11 4.53 2.16 -8.14
N TRP A 12 3.34 2.69 -8.39
CA TRP A 12 2.93 4.01 -7.88
C TRP A 12 1.69 3.85 -7.01
N GLY A 13 1.70 4.52 -5.87
CA GLY A 13 0.58 4.45 -4.94
C GLY A 13 0.57 5.67 -4.04
N THR A 14 -0.36 5.68 -3.10
CA THR A 14 -0.49 6.76 -2.12
C THR A 14 0.06 6.27 -0.79
N ILE A 15 1.18 6.83 -0.35
CA ILE A 15 1.73 6.59 0.99
C ILE A 15 1.51 7.86 1.81
N ASN A 16 0.84 7.74 2.96
CA ASN A 16 0.51 8.87 3.84
C ASN A 16 -0.19 10.03 3.12
N GLY A 17 -1.14 9.72 2.23
CA GLY A 17 -1.87 10.74 1.46
C GLY A 17 -1.09 11.34 0.29
N VAL A 18 0.20 11.01 0.12
CA VAL A 18 1.04 11.52 -0.97
C VAL A 18 1.16 10.47 -2.07
N PHE A 19 0.75 10.84 -3.29
CA PHE A 19 0.95 9.99 -4.47
C PHE A 19 2.43 9.99 -4.87
N GLN A 20 3.06 8.84 -4.74
CA GLN A 20 4.49 8.67 -4.96
C GLN A 20 4.81 7.26 -5.43
N GLN A 21 6.04 7.07 -5.92
CA GLN A 21 6.52 5.76 -6.29
C GLN A 21 6.77 4.93 -5.03
N LEU A 22 6.20 3.72 -4.98
CA LEU A 22 6.42 2.79 -3.87
C LEU A 22 7.87 2.30 -3.88
N PRO A 23 8.56 2.32 -2.73
CA PRO A 23 9.91 1.79 -2.64
C PRO A 23 9.92 0.27 -2.85
N LEU A 24 11.06 -0.25 -3.32
CA LEU A 24 11.27 -1.70 -3.40
C LEU A 24 11.20 -2.30 -1.99
N GLY A 25 10.53 -3.45 -1.88
CA GLY A 25 10.24 -4.09 -0.60
C GLY A 25 9.04 -3.50 0.15
N HIS A 26 8.39 -2.45 -0.37
CA HIS A 26 7.15 -1.96 0.22
C HIS A 26 6.06 -3.01 0.15
N GLU A 27 5.42 -3.27 1.28
CA GLU A 27 4.34 -4.25 1.39
C GLU A 27 3.01 -3.54 1.60
N PHE A 28 1.97 -3.98 0.89
CA PHE A 28 0.63 -3.42 1.00
C PHE A 28 -0.43 -4.52 0.82
N VAL A 29 -1.62 -4.27 1.34
CA VAL A 29 -2.73 -5.23 1.27
C VAL A 29 -3.67 -4.80 0.15
N ALA A 30 -3.99 -5.73 -0.75
CA ALA A 30 -4.94 -5.51 -1.82
C ALA A 30 -5.87 -6.72 -1.96
N VAL A 31 -7.08 -6.53 -2.47
CA VAL A 31 -8.01 -7.65 -2.71
C VAL A 31 -7.42 -8.63 -3.73
N ASP A 32 -6.84 -8.11 -4.80
CA ASP A 32 -6.07 -8.86 -5.79
C ASP A 32 -4.93 -8.02 -6.37
N VAL A 33 -4.08 -8.59 -7.22
CA VAL A 33 -2.94 -7.89 -7.82
C VAL A 33 -3.46 -6.87 -8.84
N PRO A 34 -3.27 -5.55 -8.62
CA PRO A 34 -3.75 -4.58 -9.57
C PRO A 34 -3.01 -4.74 -10.92
N PRO A 35 -3.69 -4.59 -12.07
CA PRO A 35 -3.06 -4.67 -13.38
C PRO A 35 -1.78 -3.81 -13.55
N PRO A 36 -1.69 -2.57 -13.02
CA PRO A 36 -0.46 -1.78 -13.13
C PRO A 36 0.74 -2.34 -12.33
N PHE A 37 0.47 -3.27 -11.41
CA PHE A 37 1.45 -3.91 -10.53
C PHE A 37 1.73 -5.36 -10.95
N ALA A 38 0.97 -5.90 -11.92
CA ALA A 38 1.16 -7.24 -12.43
C ALA A 38 2.60 -7.43 -12.97
N GLY A 39 3.27 -8.48 -12.47
CA GLY A 39 4.68 -8.77 -12.81
C GLY A 39 5.73 -7.86 -12.15
N ARG A 40 5.30 -6.94 -11.27
CA ARG A 40 6.15 -6.04 -10.48
C ARG A 40 6.02 -6.24 -8.98
N VAL A 41 4.93 -6.84 -8.52
CA VAL A 41 4.72 -7.24 -7.13
C VAL A 41 4.61 -8.75 -7.01
N SER A 42 5.01 -9.27 -5.86
CA SER A 42 4.86 -10.69 -5.48
C SER A 42 3.91 -10.83 -4.30
N VAL A 43 3.11 -11.89 -4.32
CA VAL A 43 2.20 -12.23 -3.21
C VAL A 43 3.05 -12.83 -2.09
N VAL A 44 3.10 -12.14 -0.95
CA VAL A 44 3.89 -12.56 0.22
C VAL A 44 3.06 -13.42 1.18
N GLY A 45 1.72 -13.29 1.13
CA GLY A 45 0.82 -14.12 1.91
C GLY A 45 -0.65 -13.72 1.72
N GLU A 46 -1.55 -14.62 2.08
CA GLU A 46 -2.97 -14.33 2.21
C GLU A 46 -3.24 -13.78 3.62
N VAL A 47 -3.75 -12.56 3.68
CA VAL A 47 -4.18 -11.93 4.93
C VAL A 47 -5.66 -12.24 5.07
N GLU A 48 -5.95 -13.25 5.88
CA GLU A 48 -7.28 -13.45 6.45
C GLU A 48 -7.42 -12.44 7.59
N GLU A 49 -8.24 -11.40 7.34
CA GLU A 49 -8.76 -10.45 8.33
C GLU A 49 -7.72 -9.88 9.32
N GLN A 50 -6.85 -8.98 8.85
CA GLN A 50 -6.23 -8.00 9.75
C GLN A 50 -6.86 -6.64 9.46
N GLU A 51 -7.53 -6.16 10.50
CA GLU A 51 -8.07 -4.83 10.72
C GLU A 51 -7.05 -3.80 10.24
N LEU A 52 -7.26 -3.29 9.02
CA LEU A 52 -6.40 -2.26 8.46
C LEU A 52 -6.73 -0.97 9.22
N GLU A 53 -5.99 -0.65 10.29
CA GLU A 53 -5.91 0.71 10.83
C GLU A 53 -5.30 1.58 9.72
N VAL A 54 -6.15 2.06 8.82
CA VAL A 54 -5.84 3.14 7.91
C VAL A 54 -5.69 4.36 8.80
N ALA A 55 -4.45 4.83 8.96
CA ALA A 55 -4.20 6.11 9.62
C ALA A 55 -5.05 7.16 8.90
N THR A 56 -6.10 7.62 9.57
CA THR A 56 -6.96 8.71 9.12
C THR A 56 -6.11 9.94 8.79
N PRO A 57 -6.09 10.44 7.55
CA PRO A 57 -5.52 11.73 7.29
C PRO A 57 -6.50 12.80 7.78
N GLY A 58 -6.11 13.55 8.81
CA GLY A 58 -6.74 14.84 9.12
C GLY A 58 -7.18 15.01 10.57
N ALA A 59 -6.33 15.67 11.35
CA ALA A 59 -6.77 16.70 12.29
C ALA A 59 -5.65 17.75 12.35
N ASP A 60 -5.69 18.63 11.36
CA ASP A 60 -5.16 19.98 11.51
C ASP A 60 -6.05 20.64 12.58
N ASP A 61 -5.60 20.68 13.84
CA ASP A 61 -6.21 21.52 14.86
C ASP A 61 -5.11 22.28 15.59
N LYS A 62 -4.84 23.47 15.05
CA LYS A 62 -4.27 24.58 15.80
C LYS A 62 -5.35 25.06 16.78
N PRO A 63 -5.01 25.19 18.07
CA PRO A 63 -5.19 26.50 18.74
C PRO A 63 -3.86 26.90 19.41
N ALA A 64 -3.36 28.11 19.15
CA ALA A 64 -3.61 29.35 19.89
C ALA A 64 -2.80 29.42 21.20
#